data_AF-A0A9E2FMM2-F1
#
_entry.id   AF-A0A9E2FMM2-F1
#
_cell.length_a   1.000
_cell.length_b   1.000
_cell.length_c   1.000
_cell.angle_alpha   90.00
_cell.angle_beta   90.00
_cell.angle_gamma   90.00
#
_symmetry.space_group_name_H-M   'P 1'
#
loop_
_entity.id
_entity.type
_entity.pdbx_description
1 polymer ?
#
loop_
_entity_poly.entity_id
_entity_poly.type
_entity_poly.pdbx_seq_one_letter_code
_entity_poly.pdbx_strand_id
1 'polypeptide(L)' 'MPRIAKNVPTRRLNLEMSEAVREALENLRDTTDADSLTEVIRRSLAVYDFLWAEKKQGGKITVKGPAGEKEIVLL' A
#
# COMPACT_ATOMS: atom_id res chain seq x y z
N MET A 1 15.24 2.32 -25.46
CA MET A 1 14.56 1.01 -25.30
C MET A 1 13.08 1.18 -25.63
N PRO A 2 12.44 0.31 -26.42
CA PRO A 2 11.01 0.40 -26.72
C PRO A 2 10.18 0.06 -25.47
N ARG A 3 9.14 0.83 -25.18
CA ARG A 3 8.20 0.59 -24.08
C ARG A 3 7.26 -0.56 -24.46
N ILE A 4 7.40 -1.72 -23.82
CA ILE A 4 6.49 -2.86 -23.99
C ILE A 4 5.08 -2.42 -23.57
N ALA A 5 4.10 -2.56 -24.48
CA ALA A 5 2.71 -2.27 -24.18
C ALA A 5 2.19 -3.24 -23.10
N LYS A 6 1.65 -2.70 -22.01
CA LYS A 6 1.05 -3.51 -20.94
C LYS A 6 -0.25 -4.13 -21.47
N ASN A 7 -0.27 -5.44 -21.69
CA ASN A 7 -1.44 -6.21 -22.14
C ASN A 7 -2.47 -6.49 -21.02
N VAL A 8 -2.42 -5.77 -19.89
CA VAL A 8 -3.33 -5.98 -18.77
C VAL A 8 -4.51 -5.01 -18.90
N PRO A 9 -5.77 -5.48 -18.81
CA PRO A 9 -6.93 -4.61 -18.88
C PRO A 9 -6.92 -3.61 -17.70
N THR A 10 -7.00 -2.31 -18.02
CA THR A 10 -7.05 -1.24 -17.03
C THR A 10 -8.43 -0.60 -16.96
N ARG A 11 -8.86 -0.16 -15.78
CA ARG A 11 -10.07 0.66 -15.58
C ARG A 11 -9.71 1.96 -14.87
N ARG A 12 -10.42 3.04 -15.21
CA ARG A 12 -10.33 4.31 -14.48
C ARG A 12 -11.15 4.20 -13.21
N LEU A 13 -10.58 4.68 -12.11
CA LEU A 13 -11.23 4.73 -10.80
C LEU A 13 -11.37 6.19 -10.40
N ASN A 14 -12.61 6.64 -10.23
CA ASN A 14 -12.92 7.97 -9.68
C ASN A 14 -13.25 7.77 -8.20
N LEU A 15 -12.54 8.47 -7.32
CA LEU A 15 -12.66 8.33 -5.89
C LEU A 15 -13.12 9.65 -5.29
N GLU A 16 -14.08 9.58 -4.38
CA GLU A 16 -14.41 10.67 -3.46
C GLU A 16 -13.69 10.39 -2.14
N MET A 17 -12.93 11.36 -1.66
CA MET A 17 -12.18 11.24 -0.41
C MET A 17 -11.95 12.63 0.20
N SER A 18 -11.67 12.67 1.50
CA SER A 18 -11.32 13.92 2.18
C SER A 18 -9.96 14.45 1.71
N GLU A 19 -9.75 15.75 1.87
CA GLU A 19 -8.47 16.41 1.57
C GLU A 19 -7.32 15.77 2.35
N ALA A 20 -7.53 15.50 3.65
CA ALA A 20 -6.53 14.86 4.50
C ALA A 20 -6.08 13.48 3.98
N VAL A 21 -7.00 12.68 3.43
CA VAL A 21 -6.66 11.37 2.85
C VAL A 21 -5.86 11.55 1.56
N ARG A 22 -6.25 12.52 0.72
CA ARG A 22 -5.51 12.84 -0.50
C ARG A 22 -4.09 13.31 -0.18
N GLU A 23 -3.93 14.21 0.77
CA GLU A 23 -2.61 14.68 1.23
C GLU A 23 -1.74 13.54 1.77
N ALA A 24 -2.32 12.61 2.53
CA ALA A 24 -1.60 11.43 3.00
C ALA A 24 -1.10 10.56 1.83
N LEU A 25 -1.89 10.40 0.76
CA LEU A 25 -1.47 9.68 -0.45
C LEU A 25 -0.37 10.42 -1.22
N GLU A 26 -0.44 11.75 -1.31
CA GLU A 26 0.59 12.58 -1.94
C GLU A 26 1.91 12.52 -1.14
N ASN A 27 1.84 12.62 0.19
CA ASN A 27 3.01 12.45 1.07
C ASN A 27 3.63 11.05 0.94
N LEU A 28 2.81 9.99 0.87
CA LEU A 28 3.31 8.63 0.65
C LEU A 28 3.96 8.49 -0.72
N ARG A 29 3.41 9.13 -1.76
CA ARG A 29 4.04 9.15 -3.09
C ARG A 29 5.44 9.73 -3.01
N ASP A 30 5.57 10.90 -2.38
CA ASP A 30 6.82 11.66 -2.34
C ASP A 30 7.88 10.99 -1.46
N THR A 31 7.47 10.42 -0.31
CA THR A 31 8.39 9.74 0.61
C THR A 31 8.81 8.34 0.17
N THR A 32 8.08 7.70 -0.73
CA THR A 32 8.38 6.36 -1.25
C THR A 32 8.83 6.35 -2.71
N ASP A 33 9.11 7.55 -3.25
CA ASP A 33 9.49 7.79 -4.65
C ASP A 33 8.58 7.03 -5.63
N ALA A 34 7.27 7.06 -5.39
CA ALA A 34 6.31 6.38 -6.24
C ALA A 34 6.00 7.23 -7.48
N ASP A 35 5.96 6.59 -8.66
CA ASP A 35 5.71 7.27 -9.93
C ASP A 35 4.34 7.96 -10.02
N SER A 36 3.35 7.54 -9.21
CA SER A 36 1.99 8.10 -9.22
C SER A 36 1.17 7.67 -8.00
N LEU A 37 0.04 8.36 -7.74
CA LEU A 37 -0.92 7.94 -6.73
C LEU A 37 -1.51 6.54 -7.01
N THR A 38 -1.64 6.16 -8.28
CA THR A 38 -2.04 4.79 -8.64
C THR A 38 -1.02 3.75 -8.20
N GLU A 39 0.28 4.08 -8.26
CA GLU A 39 1.34 3.20 -7.78
C GLU A 39 1.33 3.09 -6.25
N VAL A 40 1.10 4.21 -5.54
CA VAL A 40 0.89 4.20 -4.08
C VAL A 40 -0.27 3.28 -3.71
N ILE A 41 -1.44 3.44 -4.34
CA ILE A 41 -2.61 2.60 -4.07
C ILE A 41 -2.30 1.12 -4.35
N ARG A 42 -1.61 0.80 -5.45
CA ARG A 42 -1.22 -0.58 -5.77
C ARG A 42 -0.32 -1.18 -4.70
N ARG A 43 0.71 -0.45 -4.26
CA ARG A 43 1.64 -0.92 -3.21
C ARG A 43 0.91 -1.11 -1.87
N SER A 44 0.04 -0.17 -1.50
CA SER A 44 -0.78 -0.27 -0.29
C SER A 44 -1.71 -1.48 -0.30
N LEU A 45 -2.34 -1.79 -1.44
CA LEU A 45 -3.17 -2.99 -1.59
C LEU A 45 -2.36 -4.28 -1.39
N ALA A 46 -1.15 -4.36 -1.95
CA ALA A 46 -0.30 -5.54 -1.78
C ALA A 46 0.09 -5.77 -0.31
N VAL A 47 0.39 -4.70 0.43
CA VAL A 47 0.65 -4.77 1.87
C VAL A 47 -0.60 -5.22 2.62
N TYR A 48 -1.77 -4.64 2.32
CA TYR A 48 -3.03 -5.02 2.96
C TYR A 48 -3.38 -6.48 2.71
N ASP A 49 -3.26 -6.96 1.47
CA ASP A 49 -3.53 -8.34 1.08
C ASP A 49 -2.61 -9.32 1.83
N PHE A 50 -1.32 -8.99 1.96
CA PHE A 50 -0.36 -9.79 2.73
C PHE A 50 -0.77 -9.87 4.21
N LEU A 51 -1.03 -8.73 4.86
CA LEU A 51 -1.43 -8.68 6.27
C LEU A 51 -2.74 -9.46 6.51
N TRP A 52 -3.68 -9.35 5.58
CA TRP A 52 -4.95 -10.06 5.66
C TRP A 52 -4.80 -11.58 5.49
N ALA A 53 -3.93 -12.02 4.57
CA ALA A 53 -3.62 -13.42 4.35
C ALA A 53 -2.94 -14.06 5.57
N GLU A 54 -2.00 -13.35 6.20
CA GLU A 54 -1.35 -13.78 7.44
C GLU A 54 -2.36 -13.90 8.59
N LYS A 55 -3.23 -12.89 8.75
CA LYS A 55 -4.29 -12.91 9.77
C LYS A 55 -5.21 -14.12 9.61
N LYS A 56 -5.64 -14.44 8.38
CA LYS A 56 -6.52 -15.61 8.11
C LYS A 56 -5.89 -16.95 8.50
N GLN A 57 -4.57 -17.04 8.51
CA GLN A 57 -3.84 -18.24 8.90
C GLN A 57 -3.53 -18.29 10.40
N GLY A 58 -4.00 -17.29 11.19
CA GLY A 58 -3.66 -17.15 12.61
C GLY A 58 -2.24 -16.64 12.85
N GLY A 59 -1.60 -16.06 11.81
CA GLY A 59 -0.28 -15.46 11.90
C GLY A 59 -0.27 -14.22 12.78
N LYS A 60 0.92 -13.88 13.29
CA LYS A 60 1.18 -12.67 14.09
C LYS A 60 2.06 -11.72 13.31
N ILE A 61 1.79 -10.41 13.39
CA ILE A 61 2.66 -9.37 12.83
C ILE A 61 3.55 -8.83 13.94
N THR A 62 4.87 -8.87 13.75
CA THR A 62 5.82 -8.23 14.65
C THR A 62 6.48 -7.06 13.93
N VAL A 63 6.32 -5.85 14.46
CA VAL A 63 6.97 -4.64 13.94
C VAL A 63 8.18 -4.33 14.82
N LYS A 64 9.38 -4.47 14.25
CA LYS A 64 10.62 -4.14 14.95
C LYS A 64 10.97 -2.68 14.74
N GLY A 65 10.85 -1.89 15.79
CA GLY A 65 11.24 -0.48 15.78
C GLY A 65 12.68 -0.27 16.27
N PRO A 66 13.20 0.96 16.14
CA PRO A 66 14.52 1.33 16.68
C PRO A 66 14.64 1.12 18.20
N ALA A 67 13.51 1.19 18.92
CA ALA A 67 13.42 1.02 20.36
C ALA A 67 13.19 -0.44 20.82
N GLY A 68 13.24 -1.42 19.89
CA GLY A 68 12.97 -2.83 20.17
C GLY A 68 11.76 -3.39 19.40
N GLU A 69 11.46 -4.66 19.63
CA GLU A 69 10.34 -5.37 19.00
C GLU A 69 9.00 -4.93 19.62
N LYS A 70 8.05 -4.53 18.77
CA LYS A 70 6.64 -4.35 19.14
C LYS A 70 5.81 -5.40 18.41
N GLU A 71 5.27 -6.35 19.17
CA GLU A 71 4.24 -7.24 18.63
C GLU A 71 2.94 -6.46 18.42
N ILE A 72 2.38 -6.52 17.21
CA ILE A 72 1.05 -5.98 16.91
C ILE A 72 0.16 -7.17 16.55
N VAL A 73 -0.76 -7.50 17.45
CA VAL A 73 -1.80 -8.50 17.16
C VAL A 73 -2.90 -7.82 16.36
N LEU A 74 -3.05 -8.20 15.08
CA LEU A 74 -4.21 -7.80 14.28
C LEU A 74 -5.44 -8.59 14.76
N LEU A 75 -6.25 -7.99 15.63
CA LEU A 75 -7.59 -8.48 15.98
C LEU A 75 -8.52 -8.47 14.77
#